data_AF-A0A928W2V0-F1
#
_entry.id   AF-A0A928W2V0-F1
#
_cell.length_a   1.000
_cell.length_b   1.000
_cell.length_c   1.000
_cell.angle_alpha   90.00
_cell.angle_beta   90.00
_cell.angle_gamma   90.00
#
_symmetry.space_group_name_H-M   'P 1'
#
loop_
_entity.id
_entity.type
_entity.pdbx_description
1 polymer ?
#
loop_
_entity_poly.entity_id
_entity_poly.type
_entity_poly.pdbx_seq_one_letter_code
_entity_poly.pdbx_strand_id
1 'polypeptide(L)'
;MVKNPLHWMDRGGESSGFPPVLQALGALSVFGGGVAILAGFLTPLAGLGLAGAMLVALALHLSHGTPFVKSAPDAPGESYDTSLLYLAIALLFVFLGSGTLSLDYLLFG
;
A
#
# COMPACT_ATOMS: atom_id res chain seq x y z
N MET A 1 3.50 -4.21 -15.31
CA MET A 1 2.08 -4.59 -15.25
C MET A 1 2.00 -5.96 -14.58
N VAL A 2 1.28 -6.10 -13.46
CA VAL A 2 1.15 -7.37 -12.73
C VAL A 2 0.35 -8.35 -13.59
N LYS A 3 1.02 -9.39 -14.11
CA LYS A 3 0.37 -10.43 -14.93
C LYS A 3 -0.19 -11.58 -14.09
N ASN A 4 0.34 -11.79 -12.88
CA ASN A 4 -0.09 -12.84 -11.96
C ASN A 4 -0.10 -12.33 -10.51
N PRO A 5 -1.27 -12.03 -9.91
CA PRO A 5 -1.36 -11.42 -8.58
C PRO A 5 -0.94 -12.34 -7.43
N LEU A 6 -0.76 -13.64 -7.68
CA LEU A 6 -0.31 -14.59 -6.67
C LEU A 6 1.23 -14.71 -6.60
N HIS A 7 1.92 -14.27 -7.65
CA HIS A 7 3.36 -14.48 -7.85
C HIS A 7 4.04 -13.22 -8.42
N TRP A 8 3.49 -12.04 -8.16
CA TRP A 8 3.98 -10.81 -8.78
C TRP A 8 5.28 -10.31 -8.15
N MET A 9 5.61 -10.78 -6.94
CA MET A 9 6.86 -10.47 -6.26
C MET A 9 8.01 -11.39 -6.68
N ASP A 10 7.73 -12.47 -7.39
CA ASP A 10 8.76 -13.40 -7.85
C ASP A 10 9.63 -12.72 -8.92
N ARG A 11 10.95 -12.70 -8.69
CA ARG A 11 11.93 -12.02 -9.57
C ARG A 11 12.86 -13.04 -10.18
N GLY A 12 13.10 -12.94 -11.49
CA GLY A 12 14.04 -13.83 -12.18
C GLY A 12 13.66 -15.33 -12.21
N GLY A 13 12.40 -15.68 -11.87
CA GLY A 13 11.96 -17.07 -11.74
C GLY A 13 12.17 -17.66 -10.33
N GLU A 14 12.71 -16.88 -9.39
CA GLU A 14 12.86 -17.27 -7.99
C GLU A 14 11.65 -16.82 -7.16
N SER A 15 11.23 -17.68 -6.24
CA SER A 15 10.14 -17.36 -5.30
C SER A 15 10.60 -16.26 -4.35
N SER A 16 9.74 -15.24 -4.20
CA SER A 16 9.91 -14.16 -3.23
C SER A 16 9.84 -14.63 -1.76
N GLY A 17 9.48 -15.89 -1.50
CA GLY A 17 9.29 -16.42 -0.14
C GLY A 17 8.00 -15.94 0.55
N PHE A 18 7.22 -15.07 -0.10
CA PHE A 18 5.95 -14.58 0.44
C PHE A 18 4.78 -15.49 0.05
N PRO A 19 3.90 -15.84 1.00
CA PRO A 19 2.69 -16.60 0.72
C PRO A 19 1.87 -15.95 -0.42
N PRO A 20 1.47 -16.71 -1.46
CA PRO A 20 0.76 -16.17 -2.62
C PRO A 20 -0.53 -15.41 -2.27
N VAL A 21 -1.24 -15.87 -1.24
CA VAL A 21 -2.46 -15.23 -0.74
C VAL A 21 -2.17 -13.82 -0.22
N LEU A 22 -1.05 -13.62 0.51
CA LEU A 22 -0.66 -12.30 0.99
C LEU A 22 -0.25 -11.38 -0.17
N GLN A 23 0.38 -11.92 -1.21
CA GLN A 23 0.71 -11.16 -2.41
C GLN A 23 -0.56 -10.67 -3.12
N ALA A 24 -1.58 -11.54 -3.24
CA ALA A 24 -2.86 -11.17 -3.86
C ALA A 24 -3.66 -10.19 -3.00
N LEU A 25 -3.70 -10.38 -1.68
CA LEU A 25 -4.32 -9.43 -0.75
C LEU A 25 -3.62 -8.07 -0.78
N GLY A 26 -2.28 -8.06 -0.89
CA GLY A 26 -1.51 -6.83 -1.06
C GLY A 26 -1.86 -6.12 -2.37
N ALA A 27 -1.91 -6.85 -3.48
CA ALA A 27 -2.31 -6.29 -4.77
C ALA A 27 -3.75 -5.74 -4.75
N LEU A 28 -4.69 -6.47 -4.13
CA LEU A 28 -6.08 -6.04 -3.97
C LEU A 28 -6.18 -4.80 -3.05
N SER A 29 -5.41 -4.75 -1.98
CA SER A 29 -5.43 -3.63 -1.03
C SER A 29 -4.85 -2.37 -1.64
N VAL A 30 -3.75 -2.47 -2.40
CA VAL A 30 -3.13 -1.30 -3.04
C VAL A 30 -3.97 -0.79 -4.20
N PHE A 31 -4.36 -1.68 -5.13
CA PHE A 31 -5.12 -1.27 -6.31
C PHE A 31 -6.60 -1.02 -5.98
N GLY A 32 -7.26 -2.01 -5.39
CA GLY A 32 -8.67 -1.92 -5.02
C GLY A 32 -8.92 -0.90 -3.91
N GLY A 33 -8.06 -0.86 -2.89
CA GLY A 33 -8.14 0.16 -1.85
C GLY A 33 -7.90 1.58 -2.39
N GLY A 34 -6.97 1.76 -3.34
CA GLY A 34 -6.78 3.03 -4.03
C GLY A 34 -8.04 3.51 -4.75
N VAL A 35 -8.71 2.62 -5.50
CA VAL A 35 -9.98 2.94 -6.18
C VAL A 35 -11.08 3.27 -5.17
N ALA A 36 -11.19 2.51 -4.08
CA ALA A 36 -12.17 2.72 -3.04
C ALA A 36 -11.98 4.08 -2.33
N ILE A 37 -10.75 4.45 -1.99
CA ILE A 37 -10.41 5.77 -1.42
C ILE A 37 -10.75 6.90 -2.41
N LEU A 38 -10.42 6.74 -3.70
CA LEU A 38 -10.73 7.76 -4.72
C LEU A 38 -12.23 7.97 -4.91
N ALA A 39 -13.01 6.88 -4.92
CA ALA A 39 -14.46 6.94 -4.94
C ALA A 39 -15.05 7.43 -3.60
N GLY A 40 -14.24 7.43 -2.53
CA GLY A 40 -14.69 7.71 -1.18
C GLY A 40 -15.70 6.67 -0.69
N PHE A 41 -15.53 5.39 -1.03
CA PHE A 41 -16.41 4.29 -0.64
C PHE A 41 -15.67 3.30 0.25
N LEU A 42 -16.21 3.03 1.44
CA LEU A 42 -15.58 2.27 2.52
C LEU A 42 -14.16 2.79 2.83
N THR A 43 -13.98 4.11 2.85
CA THR A 43 -12.69 4.80 2.96
C THR A 43 -11.87 4.35 4.17
N PRO A 44 -12.42 4.23 5.40
CA PRO A 44 -11.64 3.72 6.54
C PRO A 44 -11.16 2.27 6.33
N LEU A 45 -12.01 1.42 5.73
CA LEU A 45 -11.67 0.02 5.48
C LEU A 45 -10.61 -0.12 4.38
N ALA A 46 -10.74 0.66 3.31
CA ALA A 46 -9.73 0.76 2.25
C ALA A 46 -8.40 1.34 2.79
N GLY A 47 -8.49 2.33 3.67
CA GLY A 47 -7.35 2.89 4.41
C GLY A 47 -6.65 1.84 5.28
N LEU A 48 -7.39 0.96 5.95
CA LEU A 48 -6.81 -0.14 6.74
C LEU A 48 -6.04 -1.13 5.85
N GLY A 49 -6.61 -1.49 4.69
CA GLY A 49 -5.92 -2.34 3.72
C GLY A 49 -4.62 -1.72 3.21
N LEU A 50 -4.65 -0.42 2.87
CA LEU A 50 -3.47 0.32 2.44
C LEU A 50 -2.44 0.44 3.56
N ALA A 51 -2.86 0.74 4.79
CA ALA A 51 -1.99 0.83 5.96
C ALA A 51 -1.29 -0.51 6.22
N GLY A 52 -2.01 -1.64 6.15
CA GLY A 52 -1.43 -2.97 6.27
C GLY A 52 -0.37 -3.25 5.20
N ALA A 53 -0.68 -2.95 3.93
CA ALA A 53 0.27 -3.14 2.83
C ALA A 53 1.55 -2.30 2.98
N MET A 54 1.40 -1.02 3.37
CA MET A 54 2.53 -0.13 3.59
C MET A 54 3.33 -0.47 4.85
N LEU A 55 2.69 -1.00 5.89
CA LEU A 55 3.37 -1.47 7.10
C LEU A 55 4.24 -2.68 6.81
N VAL A 56 3.75 -3.65 6.02
CA VAL A 56 4.56 -4.78 5.55
C VAL A 56 5.72 -4.28 4.68
N ALA A 57 5.46 -3.37 3.74
CA ALA A 57 6.53 -2.79 2.91
C ALA A 57 7.59 -2.09 3.78
N LEU A 58 7.20 -1.26 4.74
CA LEU A 58 8.10 -0.57 5.65
C LEU A 58 8.92 -1.57 6.50
N ALA A 59 8.29 -2.62 7.03
CA ALA A 59 8.99 -3.65 7.77
C ALA A 59 10.09 -4.33 6.94
N LEU A 60 9.82 -4.61 5.65
CA LEU A 60 10.81 -5.19 4.74
C LEU A 60 11.95 -4.22 4.41
N HIS A 61 11.62 -2.95 4.21
CA HIS A 61 12.61 -1.90 4.00
C HIS A 61 13.56 -1.78 5.21
N LEU A 62 13.01 -1.83 6.42
CA LEU A 62 13.79 -1.76 7.66
C LEU A 62 14.64 -3.03 7.87
N SER A 63 14.10 -4.22 7.56
CA SER A 63 14.87 -5.47 7.68
C SER A 63 16.04 -5.55 6.69
N HIS A 64 15.92 -4.94 5.53
CA HIS A 64 16.99 -4.88 4.53
C HIS A 64 17.95 -3.70 4.71
N GLY A 65 17.76 -2.86 5.74
CA GLY A 65 18.63 -1.71 6.00
C GLY A 65 18.55 -0.63 4.91
N THR A 66 17.41 -0.51 4.22
CA THR A 66 17.23 0.51 3.19
C THR A 66 17.28 1.92 3.79
N PRO A 67 17.86 2.90 3.06
CA PRO A 67 17.94 4.27 3.54
C PRO A 67 16.56 4.96 3.53
N PHE A 68 16.41 5.99 4.38
CA PHE A 68 15.18 6.79 4.44
C PHE A 68 14.86 7.43 3.10
N VAL A 69 15.79 8.22 2.58
CA VAL A 69 15.71 8.87 1.27
C VAL A 69 16.98 8.52 0.50
N LYS A 70 16.84 8.35 -0.81
CA LYS A 70 17.99 8.10 -1.70
C LYS A 70 18.94 9.29 -1.70
N SER A 71 20.24 9.02 -1.83
CA SER A 71 21.26 10.06 -1.89
C SER A 71 21.14 10.97 -3.12
N ALA A 72 20.53 10.47 -4.21
CA ALA A 72 20.17 11.24 -5.39
C ALA A 72 18.84 10.73 -5.97
N PRO A 73 18.05 11.57 -6.66
CA PRO A 73 16.77 11.16 -7.27
C PRO A 73 16.92 9.96 -8.21
N ASP A 74 18.00 9.92 -8.98
CA ASP A 74 18.28 8.88 -9.98
C ASP A 74 19.14 7.73 -9.43
N ALA A 75 19.44 7.72 -8.13
CA ALA A 75 20.24 6.67 -7.54
C ALA A 75 19.50 5.32 -7.59
N PRO A 76 20.19 4.23 -7.98
CA PRO A 76 19.64 2.89 -7.93
C PRO A 76 19.40 2.47 -6.47
N GLY A 77 18.34 1.67 -6.24
CA GLY A 77 17.95 1.21 -4.92
C GLY A 77 16.52 1.62 -4.55
N GLU A 78 16.07 1.18 -3.37
CA GLU A 78 14.76 1.49 -2.80
C GLU A 78 14.94 2.43 -1.59
N SER A 79 13.93 3.25 -1.31
CA SER A 79 13.89 4.13 -0.15
C SER A 79 12.55 3.97 0.55
N TYR A 80 12.58 4.05 1.88
CA TYR A 80 11.38 3.76 2.66
C TYR A 80 10.53 5.00 2.98
N ASP A 81 11.00 6.20 2.62
CA ASP A 81 10.24 7.46 2.70
C ASP A 81 8.86 7.36 2.06
N THR A 82 8.80 6.75 0.88
CA THR A 82 7.55 6.58 0.13
C THR A 82 6.58 5.67 0.88
N SER A 83 7.06 4.51 1.36
CA SER A 83 6.24 3.58 2.15
C SER A 83 5.74 4.22 3.45
N LEU A 84 6.60 4.99 4.12
CA LEU A 84 6.25 5.71 5.35
C LEU A 84 5.22 6.81 5.09
N LEU A 85 5.38 7.58 4.01
CA LEU A 85 4.43 8.63 3.63
C LEU A 85 3.04 8.04 3.34
N TYR A 86 2.97 6.98 2.54
CA TYR A 86 1.69 6.32 2.25
C TYR A 86 1.08 5.66 3.48
N LEU A 87 1.89 5.12 4.40
CA LEU A 87 1.40 4.65 5.69
C LEU A 87 0.76 5.79 6.50
N ALA A 88 1.42 6.95 6.59
CA ALA A 88 0.87 8.11 7.29
C ALA A 88 -0.45 8.59 6.67
N ILE A 89 -0.53 8.68 5.34
CA ILE A 89 -1.75 9.02 4.61
C ILE A 89 -2.86 7.99 4.86
N ALA A 90 -2.53 6.70 4.82
CA ALA A 90 -3.49 5.63 5.08
C ALA A 90 -4.06 5.74 6.50
N LEU A 91 -3.22 6.00 7.51
CA LEU A 91 -3.67 6.23 8.88
C LEU A 91 -4.60 7.44 8.99
N LEU A 92 -4.37 8.52 8.23
CA LEU A 92 -5.31 9.65 8.17
C LEU A 92 -6.69 9.18 7.68
N PHE A 93 -6.77 8.40 6.60
CA PHE A 93 -8.05 7.86 6.12
C PHE A 93 -8.71 6.90 7.12
N VAL A 94 -7.93 6.13 7.88
CA VAL A 94 -8.45 5.23 8.92
C VAL A 94 -9.07 6.00 10.08
N PHE A 95 -8.41 7.05 10.55
CA PHE A 95 -8.83 7.77 11.77
C PHE A 95 -9.73 8.97 11.51
N LEU A 96 -9.51 9.73 10.43
CA LEU A 96 -10.33 10.89 10.07
C LEU A 96 -11.49 10.51 9.13
N GLY A 97 -11.43 9.34 8.50
CA GLY A 97 -12.47 8.88 7.60
C GLY A 97 -12.48 9.59 6.25
N SER A 98 -13.65 9.63 5.63
CA SER A 98 -13.89 10.18 4.30
C SER A 98 -14.34 11.64 4.34
N GLY A 99 -14.07 12.39 3.27
CA GLY A 99 -14.51 13.79 3.16
C GLY A 99 -16.00 13.95 2.81
N THR A 100 -16.52 15.17 2.88
CA THR A 100 -17.94 15.48 2.57
C THR A 100 -18.36 15.23 1.11
N LEU A 101 -17.39 15.09 0.20
CA LEU A 101 -17.63 14.73 -1.21
C LEU A 101 -17.57 13.22 -1.46
N SER A 102 -17.43 12.40 -0.42
CA SER A 102 -17.28 10.96 -0.54
C SER A 102 -18.62 10.23 -0.72
N LEU A 103 -18.59 9.06 -1.37
CA LEU A 103 -19.75 8.16 -1.40
C LEU A 103 -20.14 7.68 -0.01
N ASP A 104 -19.18 7.55 0.91
CA ASP A 104 -19.42 7.23 2.31
C ASP A 104 -20.28 8.30 2.98
N TYR A 105 -19.99 9.58 2.72
CA TYR A 105 -20.81 10.68 3.23
C TYR A 105 -22.21 10.68 2.63
N LEU A 106 -22.33 10.37 1.33
CA LEU A 106 -23.62 10.27 0.65
C LEU A 106 -24.48 9.11 1.18
N LEU A 107 -23.86 7.99 1.54
CA LEU A 107 -24.56 6.76 1.95
C LEU A 107 -24.76 6.65 3.48
N PHE A 108 -23.84 7.20 4.28
CA PHE A 108 -23.80 7.04 5.73
C PHE A 108 -23.89 8.37 6.51
N GLY A 109 -23.81 9.53 5.85
CA GLY A 109 -23.95 10.87 6.45
C GLY A 109 -22.64 11.45 6.94
#